data_AF-A0A0F9RIW0-F1
#
_entry.id   AF-A0A0F9RIW0-F1
#
_cell.length_a   1.000
_cell.length_b   1.000
_cell.length_c   1.000
_cell.angle_alpha   90.00
_cell.angle_beta   90.00
_cell.angle_gamma   90.00
#
_symmetry.space_group_name_H-M   'P 1'
#
loop_
_entity.id
_entity.type
_entity.pdbx_description
1 polymer ?
#
loop_
_entity_poly.entity_id
_entity_poly.type
_entity_poly.pdbx_seq_one_letter_code
_entity_poly.pdbx_strand_id
1 'polypeptide(L)'
;MPASGPAADFDALLPWSIVTFTGNRILQLSDAFAYLISQDGAGQTVTIPPNFDVAFDAGTQISFKQGGTGVITFAPGAGVTIESRGSLVASNDQDAVASIVQDSADIWSLFGDLV
;
A
#
# COMPACT_ATOMS: atom_id res chain seq x y z
N MET A 1 16.07 -37.39 -1.37
CA MET A 1 14.86 -36.77 -0.79
C MET A 1 15.11 -35.27 -0.64
N PRO A 2 14.25 -34.36 -1.10
CA PRO A 2 13.24 -34.45 -2.17
C PRO A 2 13.70 -33.71 -3.44
N ALA A 3 12.84 -33.76 -4.46
CA ALA A 3 13.10 -33.39 -5.85
C ALA A 3 13.31 -31.89 -6.07
N SER A 4 14.25 -31.54 -6.96
CA SER A 4 14.19 -30.32 -7.74
C SER A 4 12.99 -30.43 -8.69
N GLY A 5 11.80 -30.13 -8.17
CA GLY A 5 10.63 -29.85 -9.00
C GLY A 5 10.95 -28.72 -9.99
N PRO A 6 10.15 -28.52 -11.04
CA PRO A 6 10.35 -27.36 -11.91
C PRO A 6 10.39 -26.16 -10.99
N ALA A 7 11.47 -25.37 -11.07
CA ALA A 7 11.44 -24.03 -10.52
C ALA A 7 10.29 -23.37 -11.28
N ALA A 8 9.10 -23.36 -10.68
CA ALA A 8 8.14 -22.33 -10.96
C ALA A 8 8.98 -21.06 -10.82
N ASP A 9 9.24 -20.45 -11.95
CA ASP A 9 9.70 -19.10 -12.09
C ASP A 9 8.97 -18.27 -11.03
N PHE A 10 9.63 -18.04 -9.90
CA PHE A 10 9.14 -17.11 -8.88
C PHE A 10 8.91 -15.72 -9.49
N ASP A 11 9.48 -15.47 -10.67
CA ASP A 11 9.30 -14.32 -11.55
C ASP A 11 7.93 -14.28 -12.27
N ALA A 12 7.21 -15.40 -12.36
CA ALA A 12 5.84 -15.48 -12.91
C ALA A 12 4.74 -15.46 -11.85
N LEU A 13 5.10 -15.43 -10.55
CA LEU A 13 4.17 -15.49 -9.42
C LEU A 13 4.02 -14.14 -8.69
N LEU A 14 3.87 -13.05 -9.47
CA LEU A 14 3.77 -11.64 -9.08
C LEU A 14 5.16 -10.96 -8.98
N PRO A 15 5.58 -10.18 -9.99
CA PRO A 15 6.79 -9.38 -9.84
C PRO A 15 6.52 -8.34 -8.77
N TRP A 16 7.33 -8.33 -7.71
CA TRP A 16 7.37 -7.23 -6.76
C TRP A 16 7.60 -5.94 -7.56
N SER A 17 6.54 -5.16 -7.74
CA SER A 17 6.55 -4.03 -8.67
C SER A 17 6.88 -2.75 -7.93
N ILE A 18 7.88 -2.01 -8.42
CA ILE A 18 8.17 -0.65 -7.95
C ILE A 18 7.46 0.32 -8.88
N VAL A 19 6.53 1.10 -8.34
CA VAL A 19 5.77 2.09 -9.09
C VAL A 19 5.99 3.45 -8.46
N THR A 20 6.29 4.46 -9.30
CA THR A 20 6.34 5.84 -8.83
C THR A 20 5.03 6.55 -9.14
N PHE A 21 4.61 7.46 -8.26
CA PHE A 21 3.38 8.23 -8.47
C PHE A 21 3.52 9.69 -8.03
N THR A 22 2.63 10.51 -8.58
CA THR A 22 2.45 11.95 -8.29
C THR A 22 0.95 12.23 -8.20
N GLY A 23 0.57 13.30 -7.53
CA GLY A 23 -0.80 13.63 -7.16
C GLY A 23 -1.48 12.63 -6.21
N ASN A 24 -2.77 12.86 -5.99
CA ASN A 24 -3.62 11.95 -5.22
C ASN A 24 -3.79 10.61 -5.96
N ARG A 25 -3.88 9.52 -5.20
CA ARG A 25 -4.02 8.17 -5.75
C ARG A 25 -5.18 7.43 -5.08
N ILE A 26 -5.97 6.71 -5.86
CA ILE A 26 -6.87 5.66 -5.35
C ILE A 26 -6.19 4.33 -5.65
N LEU A 27 -6.11 3.44 -4.65
CA LEU A 27 -5.49 2.13 -4.85
C LEU A 27 -6.29 1.31 -5.88
N GLN A 28 -5.58 0.52 -6.67
CA GLN A 28 -6.14 -0.33 -7.71
C GLN A 28 -5.53 -1.73 -7.60
N LEU A 29 -6.15 -2.72 -8.24
CA LEU A 29 -5.72 -4.12 -8.10
C LEU A 29 -4.27 -4.36 -8.57
N SER A 30 -3.76 -3.53 -9.49
CA SER A 30 -2.36 -3.58 -9.92
C SER A 30 -1.35 -3.08 -8.87
N ASP A 31 -1.82 -2.45 -7.79
CA ASP A 31 -0.99 -2.05 -6.65
C ASP A 31 -0.81 -3.18 -5.63
N ALA A 32 -1.55 -4.29 -5.77
CA ALA A 32 -1.41 -5.43 -4.88
C ALA A 32 0.05 -5.90 -4.85
N PHE A 33 0.62 -5.98 -3.65
CA PHE A 33 2.02 -6.37 -3.41
C PHE A 33 3.06 -5.42 -4.00
N ALA A 34 2.68 -4.20 -4.41
CA ALA A 34 3.59 -3.21 -4.96
C ALA A 34 4.31 -2.37 -3.89
N TYR A 35 5.44 -1.79 -4.30
CA TYR A 35 6.17 -0.73 -3.60
C TYR A 35 5.95 0.60 -4.32
N LEU A 36 5.11 1.45 -3.74
CA LEU A 36 4.69 2.72 -4.29
C LEU A 36 5.56 3.87 -3.76
N ILE A 37 6.24 4.61 -4.63
CA ILE A 37 7.11 5.73 -4.24
C ILE A 37 6.47 7.03 -4.72
N SER A 38 6.09 7.89 -3.77
CA SER A 38 5.69 9.27 -4.09
C SER A 38 6.92 10.10 -4.46
N GLN A 39 6.82 10.92 -5.50
CA GLN A 39 7.85 11.88 -5.88
C GLN A 39 7.41 13.34 -5.69
N ASP A 40 6.27 13.60 -5.07
CA ASP A 40 5.73 14.96 -4.96
C ASP A 40 6.39 15.77 -3.83
N GLY A 41 6.58 17.06 -4.09
CA GLY A 41 6.95 18.03 -3.06
C GLY A 41 5.75 18.55 -2.24
N ALA A 42 4.53 18.32 -2.73
CA ALA A 42 3.29 18.75 -2.09
C ALA A 42 2.57 17.55 -1.46
N GLY A 43 1.80 17.80 -0.39
CA GLY A 43 1.03 16.76 0.29
C GLY A 43 0.02 16.07 -0.65
N GLN A 44 -0.14 14.77 -0.45
CA GLN A 44 -0.99 13.90 -1.27
C GLN A 44 -1.92 13.06 -0.41
N THR A 45 -3.02 12.61 -1.01
CA THR A 45 -3.91 11.62 -0.40
C THR A 45 -3.87 10.31 -1.18
N VAL A 46 -3.64 9.21 -0.46
CA VAL A 46 -3.81 7.85 -0.93
C VAL A 46 -5.11 7.30 -0.36
N THR A 47 -6.09 7.07 -1.21
CA THR A 47 -7.41 6.56 -0.82
C THR A 47 -7.47 5.05 -0.98
N ILE A 48 -7.86 4.37 0.09
CA ILE A 48 -8.15 2.93 0.08
C ILE A 48 -9.60 2.76 -0.41
N PRO A 49 -9.85 2.16 -1.60
CA PRO A 49 -11.20 2.00 -2.12
C PRO A 49 -12.00 0.96 -1.33
N PRO A 50 -13.34 1.02 -1.37
CA PRO A 50 -14.19 -0.06 -0.87
C PRO A 50 -13.89 -1.38 -1.59
N ASN A 51 -13.95 -2.49 -0.87
CA ASN A 51 -13.62 -3.81 -1.40
C ASN A 51 -14.56 -4.26 -2.52
N PHE A 52 -15.77 -3.69 -2.59
CA PHE A 52 -16.71 -3.94 -3.68
C PHE A 52 -16.29 -3.26 -5.00
N ASP A 53 -15.60 -2.11 -4.93
CA ASP A 53 -15.13 -1.39 -6.11
C ASP A 53 -13.78 -1.94 -6.59
N VAL A 54 -12.89 -2.26 -5.65
CA VAL A 54 -11.59 -2.90 -5.91
C VAL A 54 -11.41 -4.06 -4.93
N ALA A 55 -11.65 -5.27 -5.42
CA ALA A 55 -11.63 -6.49 -4.63
C ALA A 55 -10.18 -6.94 -4.35
N PHE A 56 -9.58 -6.36 -3.33
CA PHE A 56 -8.34 -6.88 -2.76
C PHE A 56 -8.65 -8.14 -1.93
N ASP A 57 -7.76 -9.14 -2.02
CA ASP A 57 -7.85 -10.32 -1.18
C ASP A 57 -7.23 -10.03 0.20
N ALA A 58 -7.78 -10.63 1.26
CA ALA A 58 -7.17 -10.58 2.58
C ALA A 58 -5.71 -11.07 2.54
N GLY A 59 -4.81 -10.35 3.20
CA GLY A 59 -3.37 -10.54 3.12
C GLY A 59 -2.68 -9.71 2.02
N THR A 60 -3.43 -8.98 1.19
CA THR A 60 -2.82 -8.02 0.26
C THR A 60 -2.08 -6.95 1.03
N GLN A 61 -0.78 -6.84 0.79
CA GLN A 61 0.07 -5.79 1.36
C GLN A 61 0.46 -4.80 0.28
N ILE A 62 0.43 -3.51 0.59
CA ILE A 62 0.92 -2.44 -0.27
C ILE A 62 1.85 -1.57 0.56
N SER A 63 3.05 -1.31 0.04
CA SER A 63 4.06 -0.52 0.72
C SER A 63 4.26 0.82 0.03
N PHE A 64 4.54 1.84 0.81
CA PHE A 64 4.62 3.22 0.38
C PHE A 64 5.92 3.85 0.87
N LYS A 65 6.52 4.71 0.05
CA LYS A 65 7.62 5.58 0.42
C LYS A 65 7.31 7.02 0.09
N GLN A 66 7.51 7.90 1.06
CA GLN A 66 7.49 9.34 0.86
C GLN A 66 8.81 9.81 0.19
N GLY A 67 9.00 9.53 -1.09
CA GLY A 67 10.26 9.87 -1.78
C GLY A 67 10.49 11.38 -1.95
N GLY A 68 9.40 12.16 -2.08
CA GLY A 68 9.44 13.63 -2.06
C GLY A 68 9.22 14.22 -0.65
N THR A 69 9.15 15.55 -0.56
CA THR A 69 8.85 16.25 0.70
C THR A 69 7.34 16.32 1.01
N GLY A 70 6.51 15.88 0.07
CA GLY A 70 5.06 15.86 0.21
C GLY A 70 4.60 14.71 1.10
N VAL A 71 3.94 15.04 2.22
CA VAL A 71 3.34 14.06 3.13
C VAL A 71 2.28 13.21 2.42
N ILE A 72 2.35 11.89 2.58
CA ILE A 72 1.33 10.94 2.13
C ILE A 72 0.31 10.79 3.25
N THR A 73 -0.94 11.16 2.99
CA THR A 73 -2.07 10.93 3.91
C THR A 73 -2.92 9.77 3.41
N PHE A 74 -3.09 8.74 4.23
CA PHE A 74 -3.94 7.59 3.97
C PHE A 74 -5.38 7.89 4.37
N ALA A 75 -6.31 7.76 3.43
CA ALA A 75 -7.72 8.06 3.65
C ALA A 75 -8.60 6.84 3.35
N PRO A 76 -9.54 6.48 4.26
CA PRO A 76 -10.50 5.43 3.96
C PRO A 76 -11.51 5.89 2.90
N GLY A 77 -11.82 5.02 1.95
CA GLY A 77 -13.00 5.13 1.11
C GLY A 77 -14.29 4.83 1.88
N ALA A 78 -15.42 4.83 1.19
CA ALA A 78 -16.72 4.60 1.83
C ALA A 78 -16.81 3.19 2.47
N GLY A 79 -17.03 3.13 3.78
CA GLY A 79 -17.16 1.88 4.52
C GLY A 79 -15.82 1.22 4.89
N VAL A 80 -14.69 1.76 4.44
CA VAL A 80 -13.36 1.26 4.77
C VAL A 80 -12.94 1.74 6.16
N THR A 81 -12.32 0.84 6.93
CA THR A 81 -11.70 1.13 8.22
C THR A 81 -10.19 0.94 8.11
N ILE A 82 -9.44 1.97 8.49
CA ILE A 82 -7.98 1.91 8.64
C ILE A 82 -7.66 1.84 10.13
N GLU A 83 -7.06 0.74 10.55
CA GLU A 83 -6.57 0.51 11.90
C GLU A 83 -5.08 0.83 11.96
N SER A 84 -4.70 1.79 12.80
CA SER A 84 -3.30 2.15 12.99
C SER A 84 -3.03 2.51 14.44
N ARG A 85 -1.78 2.32 14.88
CA ARG A 85 -1.38 2.63 16.25
C ARG A 85 -1.56 4.12 16.52
N GLY A 86 -2.51 4.48 17.38
CA GLY A 86 -2.78 5.88 17.74
C GLY A 86 -3.55 6.67 16.67
N SER A 87 -4.20 5.97 15.72
CA SER A 87 -4.95 6.59 14.61
C SER A 87 -4.08 7.46 13.69
N LEU A 88 -2.78 7.16 13.61
CA LEU A 88 -1.82 7.81 12.73
C LEU A 88 -2.08 7.39 11.28
N VAL A 89 -2.22 8.35 10.38
CA VAL A 89 -2.62 8.12 8.99
C VAL A 89 -1.81 8.93 8.00
N ALA A 90 -0.76 9.63 8.44
CA ALA A 90 0.15 10.34 7.57
C ALA A 90 1.56 9.77 7.69
N SER A 91 2.35 9.84 6.62
CA SER A 91 3.79 9.58 6.71
C SER A 91 4.50 10.69 7.49
N ASN A 92 5.54 10.33 8.25
CA ASN A 92 6.22 11.23 9.18
C ASN A 92 7.00 12.37 8.49
N ASP A 93 7.96 12.02 7.62
CA ASP A 93 8.79 12.98 6.87
C ASP A 93 9.36 12.32 5.59
N GLN A 94 10.17 13.05 4.82
CA GLN A 94 10.82 12.55 3.62
C GLN A 94 11.59 11.25 3.91
N ASP A 95 11.46 10.31 2.97
CA ASP A 95 11.94 8.93 3.04
C ASP A 95 11.24 8.02 4.06
N ALA A 96 10.21 8.49 4.78
CA ALA A 96 9.37 7.64 5.61
C ALA A 96 8.72 6.51 4.77
N VAL A 97 8.68 5.32 5.36
CA VAL A 97 8.08 4.13 4.75
C VAL A 97 6.94 3.65 5.62
N ALA A 98 5.81 3.39 4.97
CA ALA A 98 4.61 2.83 5.58
C ALA A 98 4.08 1.68 4.73
N SER A 99 3.40 0.73 5.36
CA SER A 99 2.72 -0.35 4.67
C SER A 99 1.31 -0.50 5.21
N ILE A 100 0.41 -0.90 4.33
CA ILE A 100 -0.96 -1.25 4.68
C ILE A 100 -1.24 -2.69 4.25
N VAL A 101 -1.94 -3.45 5.10
CA VAL A 101 -2.33 -4.84 4.85
C VAL A 101 -3.84 -4.95 5.04
N GLN A 102 -4.51 -5.64 4.12
CA GLN A 102 -5.92 -5.94 4.30
C GLN A 102 -6.09 -7.17 5.21
N ASP A 103 -6.65 -6.98 6.40
CA ASP A 103 -6.92 -8.08 7.34
C ASP A 103 -8.19 -8.84 6.96
N SER A 104 -9.20 -8.10 6.50
CA SER A 104 -10.45 -8.63 5.94
C SER A 104 -11.11 -7.58 5.03
N ALA A 105 -12.20 -7.93 4.35
CA ALA A 105 -12.92 -6.99 3.48
C ALA A 105 -13.18 -5.65 4.21
N ASP A 106 -12.77 -4.55 3.59
CA ASP A 106 -12.88 -3.18 4.12
C ASP A 106 -12.12 -2.87 5.44
N ILE A 107 -11.35 -3.81 6.01
CA ILE A 107 -10.54 -3.59 7.23
C ILE A 107 -9.05 -3.70 6.90
N TRP A 108 -8.31 -2.63 7.17
CA TRP A 108 -6.90 -2.50 6.81
C TRP A 108 -6.03 -2.07 7.98
N SER A 109 -4.97 -2.82 8.26
CA SER A 109 -3.92 -2.45 9.22
C SER A 109 -2.85 -1.59 8.54
N LEU A 110 -2.66 -0.36 9.03
CA LEU A 110 -1.64 0.60 8.59
C LEU A 110 -0.53 0.72 9.65
N PHE A 111 0.72 0.57 9.22
CA PHE A 111 1.89 0.61 10.09
C PHE A 111 3.13 1.16 9.38
N GLY A 112 4.14 1.55 10.16
CA GLY A 112 5.40 2.11 9.66
C GLY A 112 5.80 3.38 10.39
N ASP A 113 6.50 4.27 9.71
CA ASP A 113 6.87 5.59 10.20
C ASP A 113 5.75 6.60 9.90
N LEU A 114 4.85 6.77 10.86
CA LEU A 114 3.58 7.49 10.70
C LEU A 114 3.40 8.55 11.79
N VAL A 115 2.62 9.58 11.46
CA VAL A 115 2.17 10.69 12.34
C VAL A 115 0.69 11.02 12.15
#